data_AF-A0A9P8T0S6-F1
#
_entry.id   AF-A0A9P8T0S6-F1
#
_cell.length_a   1.000
_cell.length_b   1.000
_cell.length_c   1.000
_cell.angle_alpha   90.00
_cell.angle_beta   90.00
_cell.angle_gamma   90.00
#
_symmetry.space_group_name_H-M   'P 1'
#
loop_
_entity.id
_entity.type
_entity.pdbx_description
1 polymer ?
#
loop_
_entity_poly.entity_id
_entity_poly.type
_entity_poly.pdbx_seq_one_letter_code
_entity_poly.pdbx_strand_id
1 'polypeptide(L)'
;MACALVSHFYRVHVKRDHVYKPSPKRAYPVDNPQRLTKLRYYVQLMGLELYEYRIVTKDGFVISLQRMVDPNTAPTGPPILLLHGLLQSSGSFVTSGYKSLSYLLIRNGYDVWLGNNRCGFDPQHTFLSSNDPEMWDWDLTEMAKYDLTAMVDEILHITKKEKVSLIGHSQGTAQMAMFLSGEFEIGYEDKIDKCIMLAPAIFGGSLLNSKIFIQFIKLLPNSVYDAFFGLNSFMPIMMKLRNIIVGSPAFGFLSYAMFSFLFDWNDHLWDRELRPYHFIFSPVYISAKLMKWWLSKHHGQGFQMGESIFKREREWFSYKTPPMYLVIGEKDKLVDGNLLVRHLELNEPAMRGRFGYQKVKHYSHLDVLWSDDLIEVVGENILNFLATM
;
A
#
# COMPACT_ATOMS: atom_id res chain seq x y z
N MET A 1 -20.99 22.22 -0.90
CA MET A 1 -20.21 21.00 -0.59
C MET A 1 -21.08 19.90 0.06
N ALA A 2 -21.84 20.20 1.13
CA ALA A 2 -22.70 19.22 1.80
C ALA A 2 -23.79 18.58 0.90
N CYS A 3 -24.54 19.37 0.11
CA CYS A 3 -25.57 18.81 -0.79
C CYS A 3 -25.01 17.95 -1.94
N ALA A 4 -23.82 18.28 -2.44
CA ALA A 4 -23.14 17.50 -3.46
C ALA A 4 -22.63 16.16 -2.91
N LEU A 5 -22.13 16.17 -1.66
CA LEU A 5 -21.80 14.96 -0.92
C LEU A 5 -23.04 14.09 -0.73
N VAL A 6 -24.14 14.63 -0.21
CA VAL A 6 -25.40 13.88 0.01
C VAL A 6 -25.97 13.29 -1.29
N SER A 7 -25.95 14.03 -2.40
CA SER A 7 -26.41 13.53 -3.71
C SER A 7 -25.51 12.43 -4.29
N HIS A 8 -24.18 12.57 -4.13
CA HIS A 8 -23.22 11.51 -4.46
C HIS A 8 -23.45 10.26 -3.61
N PHE A 9 -23.71 10.42 -2.31
CA PHE A 9 -23.99 9.30 -1.38
C PHE A 9 -25.24 8.52 -1.74
N TYR A 10 -26.31 9.20 -2.15
CA TYR A 10 -27.53 8.52 -2.62
C TYR A 10 -27.25 7.63 -3.83
N ARG A 11 -26.42 8.08 -4.78
CA ARG A 11 -26.06 7.28 -5.97
C ARG A 11 -25.20 6.06 -5.65
N VAL A 12 -24.27 6.21 -4.70
CA VAL A 12 -23.35 5.13 -4.29
C VAL A 12 -24.05 4.03 -3.46
N HIS A 13 -25.05 4.39 -2.65
CA HIS A 13 -25.78 3.41 -1.82
C HIS A 13 -26.89 2.64 -2.56
N VAL A 14 -27.48 3.20 -3.63
CA VAL A 14 -28.75 2.71 -4.19
C VAL A 14 -28.58 1.75 -5.39
N LYS A 15 -27.42 1.68 -6.06
CA LYS A 15 -27.18 0.73 -7.16
C LYS A 15 -26.06 -0.24 -6.81
N ARG A 16 -26.41 -1.42 -6.28
CA ARG A 16 -25.49 -2.58 -6.23
C ARG A 16 -26.10 -3.73 -7.03
N ASP A 17 -25.41 -4.14 -8.08
CA ASP A 17 -25.76 -5.36 -8.83
C ASP A 17 -25.16 -6.63 -8.19
N HIS A 18 -24.27 -6.47 -7.19
CA HIS A 18 -23.61 -7.59 -6.52
C HIS A 18 -24.43 -8.12 -5.33
N VAL A 19 -24.79 -9.41 -5.39
CA VAL A 19 -25.38 -10.15 -4.27
C VAL A 19 -24.33 -10.36 -3.17
N TYR A 20 -24.44 -9.60 -2.08
CA TYR A 20 -23.62 -9.74 -0.88
C TYR A 20 -23.75 -11.16 -0.29
N LYS A 21 -22.62 -11.84 -0.13
CA LYS A 21 -22.53 -13.13 0.58
C LYS A 21 -21.79 -12.92 1.91
N PRO A 22 -22.50 -12.84 3.05
CA PRO A 22 -21.84 -12.65 4.33
C PRO A 22 -20.86 -13.79 4.61
N SER A 23 -19.71 -13.46 5.21
CA SER A 23 -18.79 -14.48 5.71
C SER A 23 -19.52 -15.38 6.71
N PRO A 24 -19.39 -16.73 6.63
CA PRO A 24 -20.03 -17.65 7.58
C PRO A 24 -19.64 -17.39 9.04
N LYS A 25 -18.43 -16.82 9.24
CA LYS A 25 -17.92 -16.40 10.54
C LYS A 25 -17.69 -14.89 10.50
N ARG A 26 -18.28 -14.18 11.47
CA ARG A 26 -18.02 -12.76 11.67
C ARG A 26 -16.53 -12.55 11.90
N ALA A 27 -15.91 -11.68 11.11
CA ALA A 27 -14.46 -11.49 11.18
C ALA A 27 -14.02 -10.89 12.52
N TYR A 28 -14.77 -9.91 13.05
CA TYR A 28 -14.43 -9.23 14.30
C TYR A 28 -15.67 -9.10 15.21
N PRO A 29 -15.63 -9.65 16.43
CA PRO A 29 -16.64 -9.34 17.44
C PRO A 29 -16.39 -7.89 17.93
N VAL A 30 -17.46 -7.11 18.04
CA VAL A 30 -17.39 -5.67 18.35
C VAL A 30 -17.36 -5.49 19.86
N ASP A 31 -16.24 -5.85 20.47
CA ASP A 31 -16.22 -6.06 21.92
C ASP A 31 -15.55 -4.89 22.67
N ASN A 32 -14.63 -4.15 22.02
CA ASN A 32 -13.94 -3.03 22.64
C ASN A 32 -13.35 -2.02 21.61
N PRO A 33 -13.86 -0.77 21.54
CA PRO A 33 -13.34 0.27 20.65
C PRO A 33 -11.85 0.59 20.80
N GLN A 34 -11.27 0.47 22.00
CA GLN A 34 -9.85 0.79 22.23
C GLN A 34 -8.90 -0.22 21.60
N ARG A 35 -9.36 -1.47 21.42
CA ARG A 35 -8.58 -2.52 20.76
C ARG A 35 -8.61 -2.40 19.24
N LEU A 36 -9.62 -1.71 18.69
CA LEU A 36 -9.79 -1.55 17.25
C LEU A 36 -8.61 -0.85 16.59
N THR A 37 -7.83 -0.02 17.28
CA THR A 37 -6.65 0.63 16.68
C THR A 37 -5.37 -0.19 16.72
N LYS A 38 -5.40 -1.38 17.35
CA LYS A 38 -4.23 -2.22 17.55
C LYS A 38 -4.24 -3.36 16.54
N LEU A 39 -3.24 -3.40 15.65
CA LEU A 39 -3.15 -4.47 14.65
C LEU A 39 -3.13 -5.88 15.26
N ARG A 40 -2.44 -6.03 16.41
CA ARG A 40 -2.41 -7.26 17.22
C ARG A 40 -3.80 -7.84 17.48
N TYR A 41 -4.82 -6.99 17.69
CA TYR A 41 -6.19 -7.44 17.93
C TYR A 41 -6.74 -8.26 16.76
N TYR A 42 -6.57 -7.74 15.54
CA TYR A 42 -7.03 -8.39 14.30
C TYR A 42 -6.30 -9.71 14.05
N VAL A 43 -4.98 -9.73 14.30
CA VAL A 43 -4.15 -10.92 14.14
C VAL A 43 -4.55 -12.01 15.14
N GLN A 44 -4.78 -11.66 16.41
CA GLN A 44 -5.22 -12.60 17.45
C GLN A 44 -6.61 -13.19 17.17
N LEU A 45 -7.52 -12.43 16.56
CA LEU A 45 -8.84 -12.95 16.16
C LEU A 45 -8.75 -14.02 15.07
N MET A 46 -7.66 -14.04 14.30
CA MET A 46 -7.38 -15.12 13.35
C MET A 46 -6.70 -16.33 14.01
N GLY A 47 -6.46 -16.30 15.32
CA GLY A 47 -5.73 -17.35 16.03
C GLY A 47 -4.21 -17.29 15.82
N LEU A 48 -3.69 -16.12 15.42
CA LEU A 48 -2.28 -15.90 15.13
C LEU A 48 -1.65 -14.97 16.16
N GLU A 49 -0.32 -14.98 16.21
CA GLU A 49 0.48 -14.07 17.02
C GLU A 49 1.15 -12.99 16.16
N LEU A 50 1.36 -11.81 16.75
CA LEU A 50 2.05 -10.69 16.12
C LEU A 50 3.32 -10.34 16.91
N TYR A 51 4.47 -10.52 16.30
CA TYR A 51 5.75 -10.05 16.81
C TYR A 51 6.07 -8.70 16.18
N GLU A 52 6.66 -7.79 16.94
CA GLU A 52 6.99 -6.44 16.49
C GLU A 52 8.46 -6.16 16.75
N TYR A 53 9.15 -5.71 15.71
CA TYR A 53 10.56 -5.37 15.69
C TYR A 53 10.68 -3.88 15.37
N ARG A 54 11.46 -3.16 16.17
CA ARG A 54 11.76 -1.75 15.93
C ARG A 54 13.14 -1.67 15.29
N ILE A 55 13.19 -1.15 14.07
CA ILE A 55 14.41 -1.08 13.27
C ILE A 55 14.78 0.39 13.11
N VAL A 56 16.08 0.69 13.23
CA VAL A 56 16.60 2.03 12.96
C VAL A 56 17.17 2.03 11.54
N THR A 57 16.65 2.89 10.68
CA THR A 57 17.15 3.08 9.32
C THR A 57 18.50 3.79 9.36
N LYS A 58 19.27 3.71 8.26
CA LYS A 58 20.59 4.35 8.17
C LYS A 58 20.55 5.87 8.39
N ASP A 59 19.45 6.51 7.99
CA ASP A 59 19.21 7.94 8.18
C ASP A 59 18.53 8.29 9.51
N GLY A 60 18.29 7.31 10.39
CA GLY A 60 17.93 7.56 11.79
C GLY A 60 16.44 7.46 12.13
N PHE A 61 15.58 7.12 11.17
CA PHE A 61 14.16 6.83 11.44
C PHE A 61 14.00 5.52 12.19
N VAL A 62 13.01 5.46 13.09
CA VAL A 62 12.65 4.23 13.78
C VAL A 62 11.35 3.69 13.22
N ILE A 63 11.44 2.60 12.47
CA ILE A 63 10.31 1.98 11.77
C ILE A 63 9.88 0.67 12.46
N SER A 64 8.61 0.31 12.27
CA SER A 64 8.01 -0.91 12.85
C SER A 64 7.87 -1.97 11.78
N LEU A 65 8.57 -3.09 11.96
CA LEU A 65 8.44 -4.30 11.16
C LEU A 65 7.71 -5.35 12.01
N GLN A 66 6.66 -5.94 11.46
CA GLN A 66 5.83 -6.87 12.20
C GLN A 66 5.84 -8.25 11.53
N ARG A 67 5.80 -9.33 12.32
CA ARG A 67 5.78 -10.71 11.83
C ARG A 67 4.55 -11.43 12.35
N MET A 68 3.77 -12.02 11.46
CA MET A 68 2.61 -12.82 11.81
C MET A 68 3.01 -14.29 11.90
N VAL A 69 2.66 -14.96 13.01
CA VAL A 69 3.07 -16.35 13.28
C VAL A 69 1.86 -17.18 13.69
N ASP A 70 1.73 -18.38 13.12
CA ASP A 70 0.81 -19.39 13.62
C ASP A 70 1.47 -20.10 14.81
N PRO A 71 0.92 -20.02 16.04
CA PRO A 71 1.54 -20.65 17.21
C PRO A 71 1.63 -22.17 17.10
N ASN A 72 0.89 -22.79 16.18
CA ASN A 72 0.90 -24.23 15.96
C ASN A 72 1.88 -24.67 14.86
N THR A 73 2.45 -23.72 14.11
CA THR A 73 3.30 -24.02 12.94
C THR A 73 4.55 -23.15 12.97
N ALA A 74 5.73 -23.78 12.98
CA ALA A 74 6.98 -23.03 12.93
C ALA A 74 7.09 -22.26 11.59
N PRO A 75 7.45 -20.95 11.60
CA PRO A 75 7.54 -20.13 10.40
C PRO A 75 8.85 -20.39 9.64
N THR A 76 9.00 -21.59 9.07
CA THR A 76 10.22 -22.03 8.37
C THR A 76 10.19 -21.79 6.86
N GLY A 77 9.05 -21.36 6.32
CA GLY A 77 8.85 -21.11 4.90
C GLY A 77 9.63 -19.92 4.35
N PRO A 78 9.51 -19.65 3.03
CA PRO A 78 10.11 -18.48 2.41
C PRO A 78 9.51 -17.18 3.00
N PRO A 79 10.34 -16.18 3.34
CA PRO A 79 9.84 -14.94 3.92
C PRO A 79 9.23 -14.05 2.84
N ILE A 80 8.10 -13.44 3.17
CA ILE A 80 7.39 -12.49 2.32
C ILE A 80 7.17 -11.19 3.09
N LEU A 81 7.61 -10.06 2.53
CA LEU A 81 7.37 -8.72 3.06
C LEU A 81 6.21 -8.05 2.30
N LEU A 82 5.17 -7.64 3.05
CA LEU A 82 4.03 -6.89 2.55
C LEU A 82 4.22 -5.37 2.78
N LEU A 83 4.13 -4.58 1.71
CA LEU A 83 4.35 -3.12 1.70
C LEU A 83 3.07 -2.36 1.32
N HIS A 84 2.61 -1.50 2.21
CA HIS A 84 1.33 -0.80 2.07
C HIS A 84 1.41 0.42 1.13
N GLY A 85 0.24 0.94 0.73
CA GLY A 85 0.13 2.13 -0.10
C GLY A 85 0.25 3.46 0.66
N LEU A 86 0.03 4.56 -0.08
CA LEU A 86 0.11 5.93 0.41
C LEU A 86 -0.95 6.17 1.50
N LEU A 87 -0.58 6.87 2.58
CA LEU A 87 -1.45 7.15 3.74
C LEU A 87 -1.98 5.89 4.46
N GLN A 88 -1.41 4.71 4.23
CA GLN A 88 -1.79 3.47 4.90
C GLN A 88 -0.71 3.01 5.88
N SER A 89 -1.00 1.92 6.60
CA SER A 89 -0.05 1.11 7.34
C SER A 89 -0.30 -0.36 7.01
N SER A 90 0.60 -1.24 7.45
CA SER A 90 0.54 -2.70 7.27
C SER A 90 -0.81 -3.36 7.58
N GLY A 91 -1.64 -2.75 8.45
CA GLY A 91 -2.98 -3.26 8.73
C GLY A 91 -3.91 -3.35 7.51
N SER A 92 -3.60 -2.65 6.42
CA SER A 92 -4.33 -2.79 5.14
C SER A 92 -4.35 -4.24 4.64
N PHE A 93 -3.30 -5.03 4.89
CA PHE A 93 -3.21 -6.44 4.50
C PHE A 93 -3.86 -7.42 5.48
N VAL A 94 -4.39 -6.95 6.60
CA VAL A 94 -4.90 -7.80 7.70
C VAL A 94 -6.39 -7.61 7.93
N THR A 95 -6.92 -6.41 7.70
CA THR A 95 -8.32 -6.05 8.05
C THR A 95 -9.39 -6.89 7.36
N SER A 96 -9.11 -7.62 6.28
CA SER A 96 -10.04 -8.58 5.68
C SER A 96 -10.15 -9.91 6.47
N GLY A 97 -9.40 -10.07 7.55
CA GLY A 97 -9.46 -11.24 8.44
C GLY A 97 -9.04 -12.52 7.71
N TYR A 98 -9.84 -13.58 7.83
CA TYR A 98 -9.59 -14.85 7.15
C TYR A 98 -9.59 -14.75 5.61
N LYS A 99 -10.12 -13.67 5.04
CA LYS A 99 -10.09 -13.39 3.60
C LYS A 99 -8.91 -12.52 3.18
N SER A 100 -8.03 -12.16 4.11
CA SER A 100 -6.90 -11.31 3.81
C SER A 100 -5.77 -12.07 3.12
N LEU A 101 -5.03 -11.37 2.25
CA LEU A 101 -3.87 -11.94 1.58
C LEU A 101 -2.79 -12.40 2.57
N SER A 102 -2.58 -11.66 3.67
CA SER A 102 -1.63 -12.07 4.71
C SER A 102 -2.01 -13.41 5.34
N TYR A 103 -3.31 -13.62 5.63
CA TYR A 103 -3.80 -14.89 6.15
C TYR A 103 -3.64 -16.02 5.13
N LEU A 104 -3.97 -15.79 3.85
CA LEU A 104 -3.78 -16.77 2.78
C LEU A 104 -2.33 -17.28 2.72
N LEU A 105 -1.35 -16.37 2.77
CA LEU A 105 0.07 -16.70 2.71
C LEU A 105 0.53 -17.54 3.91
N ILE A 106 0.12 -17.18 5.13
CA ILE A 106 0.43 -17.97 6.34
C ILE A 106 -0.13 -19.38 6.23
N ARG A 107 -1.38 -19.50 5.77
CA ARG A 107 -2.05 -20.81 5.60
C ARG A 107 -1.40 -21.69 4.53
N ASN A 108 -0.62 -21.10 3.61
CA ASN A 108 0.17 -21.80 2.61
C ASN A 108 1.66 -21.93 3.00
N GLY A 109 1.98 -21.73 4.28
CA GLY A 109 3.30 -22.04 4.84
C GLY A 109 4.37 -20.98 4.61
N TYR A 110 4.02 -19.78 4.16
CA TYR A 110 4.96 -18.66 4.04
C TYR A 110 5.21 -17.98 5.38
N ASP A 111 6.41 -17.42 5.55
CA ASP A 111 6.76 -16.59 6.71
C ASP A 111 6.41 -15.13 6.42
N VAL A 112 5.32 -14.62 7.01
CA VAL A 112 4.71 -13.34 6.62
C VAL A 112 5.16 -12.18 7.49
N TRP A 113 5.74 -11.19 6.83
CA TRP A 113 6.23 -9.94 7.39
C TRP A 113 5.43 -8.75 6.85
N LEU A 114 5.18 -7.79 7.73
CA LEU A 114 4.35 -6.63 7.54
C LEU A 114 5.22 -5.39 7.74
N GLY A 115 5.55 -4.71 6.65
CA GLY A 115 6.40 -3.52 6.67
C GLY A 115 5.60 -2.26 6.95
N ASN A 116 6.15 -1.36 7.77
CA ASN A 116 5.73 0.03 7.84
C ASN A 116 6.94 0.92 7.56
N ASN A 117 6.76 1.90 6.67
CA ASN A 117 7.79 2.88 6.36
C ASN A 117 7.92 3.92 7.49
N ARG A 118 8.81 4.91 7.33
CA ARG A 118 9.02 6.08 8.20
C ARG A 118 7.78 6.95 8.48
N CYS A 119 6.71 6.73 7.71
CA CYS A 119 5.39 7.25 7.98
C CYS A 119 4.74 6.50 9.17
N GLY A 120 3.56 6.92 9.61
CA GLY A 120 2.85 6.14 10.62
C GLY A 120 1.92 6.93 11.52
N PHE A 121 1.34 6.26 12.51
CA PHE A 121 0.52 6.92 13.54
C PHE A 121 1.36 7.75 14.50
N ASP A 122 2.61 7.36 14.71
CA ASP A 122 3.58 8.01 15.57
C ASP A 122 4.98 7.90 14.93
N PRO A 123 5.32 8.73 13.93
CA PRO A 123 6.64 8.72 13.30
C PRO A 123 7.73 9.08 14.31
N GLN A 124 8.81 8.29 14.34
CA GLN A 124 9.90 8.47 15.30
C GLN A 124 11.26 8.51 14.61
N HIS A 125 12.18 9.25 15.22
CA HIS A 125 13.55 9.40 14.77
C HIS A 125 14.47 9.49 15.98
N THR A 126 15.71 9.05 15.81
CA THR A 126 16.73 8.98 16.87
C THR A 126 17.18 10.37 17.37
N PHE A 127 17.31 11.33 16.46
CA PHE A 127 17.75 12.70 16.77
C PHE A 127 16.70 13.81 16.55
N LEU A 128 15.78 13.66 15.60
CA LEU A 128 14.83 14.69 15.18
C LEU A 128 13.48 14.52 15.88
N SER A 129 12.83 15.63 16.19
CA SER A 129 11.47 15.68 16.71
C SER A 129 10.45 15.90 15.58
N SER A 130 9.18 15.60 15.84
CA SER A 130 8.09 15.84 14.89
C SER A 130 7.85 17.32 14.55
N ASN A 131 8.42 18.24 15.34
CA ASN A 131 8.35 19.68 15.07
C ASN A 131 9.47 20.16 14.13
N ASP A 132 10.55 19.38 13.99
CA ASP A 132 11.69 19.74 13.15
C ASP A 132 11.35 19.50 11.67
N PRO A 133 11.48 20.49 10.77
CA PRO A 133 11.19 20.29 9.35
C PRO A 133 12.00 19.18 8.69
N GLU A 134 13.25 18.98 9.12
CA GLU A 134 14.14 17.92 8.62
C GLU A 134 13.56 16.51 8.86
N MET A 135 12.76 16.31 9.91
CA MET A 135 12.02 15.05 10.18
C MET A 135 11.06 14.68 9.03
N TRP A 136 10.68 15.65 8.21
CA TRP A 136 9.71 15.50 7.14
C TRP A 136 10.31 15.73 5.75
N ASP A 137 11.63 15.93 5.64
CA ASP A 137 12.31 16.20 4.37
C ASP A 137 12.65 14.91 3.59
N TRP A 138 11.65 14.05 3.39
CA TRP A 138 11.80 12.78 2.67
C TRP A 138 10.65 12.54 1.70
N ASP A 139 10.92 11.73 0.67
CA ASP A 139 9.93 11.21 -0.27
C ASP A 139 10.10 9.70 -0.48
N LEU A 140 9.61 9.18 -1.62
CA LEU A 140 9.66 7.76 -1.92
C LEU A 140 11.10 7.25 -2.11
N THR A 141 12.03 8.14 -2.46
CA THR A 141 13.46 7.84 -2.64
C THR A 141 14.07 7.35 -1.35
N GLU A 142 13.87 8.08 -0.24
CA GLU A 142 14.39 7.67 1.06
C GLU A 142 13.69 6.40 1.57
N MET A 143 12.38 6.24 1.31
CA MET A 143 11.66 5.01 1.64
C MET A 143 12.24 3.78 0.92
N ALA A 144 12.57 3.90 -0.37
CA ALA A 144 13.22 2.81 -1.08
C ALA A 144 14.65 2.56 -0.56
N LYS A 145 15.44 3.63 -0.42
CA LYS A 145 16.87 3.54 -0.10
C LYS A 145 17.16 3.09 1.33
N TYR A 146 16.38 3.56 2.30
CA TYR A 146 16.67 3.34 3.72
C TYR A 146 15.66 2.43 4.39
N ASP A 147 14.35 2.64 4.19
CA ASP A 147 13.32 1.88 4.90
C ASP A 147 13.26 0.44 4.39
N LEU A 148 13.15 0.26 3.07
CA LEU A 148 13.05 -1.08 2.47
C LEU A 148 14.35 -1.87 2.64
N THR A 149 15.51 -1.23 2.49
CA THR A 149 16.82 -1.82 2.83
C THR A 149 16.85 -2.35 4.27
N ALA A 150 16.46 -1.52 5.24
CA ALA A 150 16.48 -1.91 6.66
C ALA A 150 15.51 -3.06 6.96
N MET A 151 14.31 -3.05 6.36
CA MET A 151 13.35 -4.14 6.51
C MET A 151 13.86 -5.45 5.90
N VAL A 152 14.42 -5.41 4.69
CA VAL A 152 14.97 -6.61 4.03
C VAL A 152 16.13 -7.19 4.84
N ASP A 153 17.08 -6.35 5.26
CA ASP A 153 18.24 -6.82 6.04
C ASP A 153 17.83 -7.45 7.37
N GLU A 154 16.87 -6.85 8.08
CA GLU A 154 16.37 -7.40 9.35
C GLU A 154 15.66 -8.75 9.15
N ILE A 155 14.84 -8.88 8.10
CA ILE A 155 14.18 -10.16 7.78
C ILE A 155 15.21 -11.24 7.49
N LEU A 156 16.20 -10.97 6.63
CA LEU A 156 17.25 -11.93 6.31
C LEU A 156 18.10 -12.26 7.55
N HIS A 157 18.37 -11.27 8.41
CA HIS A 157 19.08 -11.46 9.66
C HIS A 157 18.30 -12.39 10.62
N ILE A 158 17.00 -12.20 10.80
CA ILE A 158 16.19 -13.00 11.73
C ILE A 158 15.94 -14.40 11.17
N THR A 159 15.56 -14.49 9.90
CA THR A 159 15.14 -15.76 9.28
C THR A 159 16.31 -16.63 8.82
N LYS A 160 17.51 -16.06 8.69
CA LYS A 160 18.71 -16.69 8.13
C LYS A 160 18.51 -17.23 6.70
N LYS A 161 17.54 -16.69 5.98
CA LYS A 161 17.30 -16.97 4.55
C LYS A 161 18.17 -16.06 3.71
N GLU A 162 18.45 -16.49 2.48
CA GLU A 162 19.24 -15.70 1.52
C GLU A 162 18.41 -14.63 0.83
N LYS A 163 17.11 -14.89 0.64
CA LYS A 163 16.21 -14.02 -0.11
C LYS A 163 14.86 -13.85 0.57
N VAL A 164 14.22 -12.72 0.25
CA VAL A 164 12.84 -12.37 0.64
C VAL A 164 12.01 -12.05 -0.60
N SER A 165 10.75 -12.48 -0.62
CA SER A 165 9.79 -12.08 -1.64
C SER A 165 9.06 -10.80 -1.21
N LEU A 166 8.74 -9.92 -2.16
CA LEU A 166 8.08 -8.64 -1.90
C LEU A 166 6.67 -8.63 -2.49
N ILE A 167 5.68 -8.17 -1.72
CA ILE A 167 4.34 -7.88 -2.22
C ILE A 167 3.99 -6.44 -1.85
N GLY A 168 3.77 -5.60 -2.84
CA GLY A 168 3.44 -4.19 -2.65
C GLY A 168 2.03 -3.89 -3.09
N HIS A 169 1.40 -2.91 -2.45
CA HIS A 169 0.17 -2.28 -2.93
C HIS A 169 0.42 -0.80 -3.24
N SER A 170 -0.04 -0.31 -4.39
CA SER A 170 -0.01 1.12 -4.73
C SER A 170 1.38 1.74 -4.53
N GLN A 171 1.57 2.72 -3.66
CA GLN A 171 2.89 3.28 -3.31
C GLN A 171 3.93 2.21 -2.93
N GLY A 172 3.53 1.12 -2.27
CA GLY A 172 4.44 0.02 -1.95
C GLY A 172 5.05 -0.62 -3.21
N THR A 173 4.31 -0.68 -4.33
CA THR A 173 4.86 -1.17 -5.60
C THR A 173 5.84 -0.18 -6.22
N ALA A 174 5.56 1.12 -6.08
CA ALA A 174 6.44 2.17 -6.57
C ALA A 174 7.77 2.18 -5.78
N GLN A 175 7.68 2.00 -4.46
CA GLN A 175 8.85 1.79 -3.60
C GLN A 175 9.65 0.57 -4.04
N MET A 176 9.00 -0.57 -4.29
CA MET A 176 9.66 -1.79 -4.82
C MET A 176 10.32 -1.55 -6.18
N ALA A 177 9.63 -0.86 -7.10
CA ALA A 177 10.16 -0.57 -8.41
C ALA A 177 11.41 0.32 -8.34
N MET A 178 11.38 1.37 -7.51
CA MET A 178 12.56 2.23 -7.27
C MET A 178 13.69 1.44 -6.61
N PHE A 179 13.35 0.53 -5.70
CA PHE A 179 14.31 -0.31 -4.99
C PHE A 179 15.07 -1.28 -5.90
N LEU A 180 14.43 -1.74 -6.97
CA LEU A 180 14.97 -2.70 -7.93
C LEU A 180 15.42 -2.07 -9.24
N SER A 181 15.26 -0.76 -9.38
CA SER A 181 15.61 -0.04 -10.60
C SER A 181 17.10 0.29 -10.63
N GLY A 182 17.69 0.21 -11.82
CA GLY A 182 19.05 0.66 -12.08
C GLY A 182 19.26 2.17 -11.86
N GLU A 183 18.20 2.99 -11.88
CA GLU A 183 18.31 4.45 -11.70
C GLU A 183 18.73 4.85 -10.28
N PHE A 184 18.39 4.05 -9.27
CA PHE A 184 18.66 4.35 -7.86
C PHE A 184 19.88 3.60 -7.30
N GLU A 185 20.46 2.66 -8.08
CA GLU A 185 21.68 1.90 -7.78
C GLU A 185 21.74 1.35 -6.34
N ILE A 186 20.62 0.85 -5.81
CA ILE A 186 20.53 0.38 -4.42
C ILE A 186 21.26 -0.96 -4.24
N GLY A 187 21.19 -1.85 -5.24
CA GLY A 187 21.98 -3.09 -5.29
C GLY A 187 21.49 -4.19 -4.37
N TYR A 188 20.19 -4.49 -4.40
CA TYR A 188 19.53 -5.51 -3.55
C TYR A 188 18.83 -6.61 -4.35
N GLU A 189 18.97 -6.63 -5.67
CA GLU A 189 18.26 -7.56 -6.54
C GLU A 189 18.61 -9.03 -6.24
N ASP A 190 19.82 -9.31 -5.73
CA ASP A 190 20.27 -10.64 -5.32
C ASP A 190 19.64 -11.13 -4.00
N LYS A 191 19.15 -10.21 -3.17
CA LYS A 191 18.43 -10.48 -1.92
C LYS A 191 16.92 -10.64 -2.11
N ILE A 192 16.40 -10.37 -3.30
CA ILE A 192 14.96 -10.48 -3.59
C ILE A 192 14.69 -11.71 -4.44
N ASP A 193 13.72 -12.52 -4.01
CA ASP A 193 13.32 -13.73 -4.73
C ASP A 193 12.31 -13.40 -5.84
N LYS A 194 11.14 -12.88 -5.45
CA LYS A 194 10.05 -12.53 -6.36
C LYS A 194 9.33 -11.26 -5.92
N CYS A 195 8.65 -10.63 -6.88
CA CYS A 195 7.88 -9.41 -6.64
C CYS A 195 6.44 -9.56 -7.12
N ILE A 196 5.48 -9.18 -6.27
CA ILE A 196 4.07 -9.08 -6.63
C ILE A 196 3.62 -7.64 -6.46
N MET A 197 3.01 -7.06 -7.50
CA MET A 197 2.56 -5.68 -7.50
C MET A 197 1.04 -5.61 -7.62
N LEU A 198 0.39 -5.20 -6.54
CA LEU A 198 -1.06 -5.01 -6.46
C LEU A 198 -1.40 -3.55 -6.79
N ALA A 199 -2.16 -3.32 -7.86
CA ALA A 199 -2.50 -1.98 -8.35
C ALA A 199 -1.25 -1.06 -8.48
N PRO A 200 -0.32 -1.40 -9.39
CA PRO A 200 1.01 -0.79 -9.41
C PRO A 200 1.00 0.71 -9.68
N ALA A 201 1.49 1.52 -8.73
CA ALA A 201 1.56 2.98 -8.84
C ALA A 201 2.81 3.46 -9.59
N ILE A 202 3.05 2.94 -10.79
CA ILE A 202 4.18 3.34 -11.64
C ILE A 202 3.73 4.35 -12.70
N PHE A 203 2.59 4.11 -13.36
CA PHE A 203 1.96 5.04 -14.30
C PHE A 203 0.70 5.65 -13.69
N GLY A 204 0.54 6.97 -13.83
CA GLY A 204 -0.65 7.67 -13.34
C GLY A 204 -1.88 7.43 -14.22
N GLY A 205 -3.03 7.23 -13.58
CA GLY A 205 -4.31 7.00 -14.25
C GLY A 205 -5.14 8.27 -14.48
N SER A 206 -6.30 8.10 -15.10
CA SER A 206 -7.21 9.19 -15.50
C SER A 206 -7.78 10.01 -14.34
N LEU A 207 -7.82 9.45 -13.14
CA LEU A 207 -8.34 10.11 -11.95
C LEU A 207 -7.54 11.39 -11.60
N LEU A 208 -6.24 11.36 -11.85
CA LEU A 208 -5.34 12.47 -11.54
C LEU A 208 -5.70 13.75 -12.29
N ASN A 209 -6.34 13.63 -13.46
CA ASN A 209 -6.79 14.76 -14.28
C ASN A 209 -8.26 15.15 -14.06
N SER A 210 -9.08 14.27 -13.46
CA SER A 210 -10.52 14.49 -13.35
C SER A 210 -10.96 15.12 -12.02
N LYS A 211 -10.13 15.02 -10.97
CA LYS A 211 -10.52 15.46 -9.62
C LYS A 211 -9.97 16.85 -9.30
N ILE A 212 -10.88 17.79 -9.04
CA ILE A 212 -10.58 19.20 -8.78
C ILE A 212 -9.56 19.38 -7.65
N PHE A 213 -9.66 18.61 -6.57
CA PHE A 213 -8.73 18.70 -5.44
C PHE A 213 -7.30 18.31 -5.83
N ILE A 214 -7.15 17.23 -6.60
CA ILE A 214 -5.84 16.77 -7.08
C ILE A 214 -5.25 17.80 -8.06
N GLN A 215 -6.09 18.30 -8.98
CA GLN A 215 -5.70 19.35 -9.91
C GLN A 215 -5.30 20.64 -9.19
N PHE A 216 -6.04 21.05 -8.17
CA PHE A 216 -5.72 22.23 -7.37
C PHE A 216 -4.30 22.11 -6.80
N ILE A 217 -4.00 21.02 -6.08
CA ILE A 217 -2.68 20.82 -5.48
C ILE A 217 -1.58 20.74 -6.56
N LYS A 218 -1.81 19.99 -7.63
CA LYS A 218 -0.86 19.83 -8.75
C LYS A 218 -0.52 21.15 -9.44
N LEU A 219 -1.43 22.12 -9.46
CA LEU A 219 -1.22 23.41 -10.12
C LEU A 219 -0.55 24.46 -9.21
N LEU A 220 -0.40 24.21 -7.91
CA LEU A 220 0.23 25.17 -7.00
C LEU A 220 1.73 25.34 -7.32
N PRO A 221 2.23 26.58 -7.42
CA PRO A 221 3.68 26.83 -7.40
C PRO A 221 4.30 26.32 -6.10
N ASN A 222 5.57 25.89 -6.15
CA ASN A 222 6.26 25.32 -4.99
C ASN A 222 6.19 26.21 -3.75
N SER A 223 6.42 27.52 -3.88
CA SER A 223 6.33 28.46 -2.75
C SER A 223 4.93 28.55 -2.14
N VAL A 224 3.88 28.45 -2.96
CA VAL A 224 2.49 28.47 -2.51
C VAL A 224 2.10 27.15 -1.86
N TYR A 225 2.57 26.03 -2.42
CA TYR A 225 2.42 24.70 -1.82
C TYR A 225 3.04 24.68 -0.42
N ASP A 226 4.29 25.12 -0.30
CA ASP A 226 5.04 25.11 0.96
C ASP A 226 4.41 26.06 1.99
N ALA A 227 3.87 27.21 1.55
CA ALA A 227 3.11 28.12 2.41
C ALA A 227 1.78 27.51 2.91
N PHE A 228 1.11 26.69 2.10
CA PHE A 228 -0.21 26.13 2.43
C PHE A 228 -0.12 24.82 3.22
N PHE A 229 0.73 23.88 2.80
CA PHE A 229 0.86 22.56 3.40
C PHE A 229 2.02 22.48 4.42
N GLY A 230 2.92 23.46 4.42
CA GLY A 230 4.10 23.47 5.27
C GLY A 230 5.20 22.54 4.79
N LEU A 231 6.30 22.54 5.54
CA LEU A 231 7.46 21.66 5.32
C LEU A 231 7.43 20.40 6.19
N ASN A 232 6.42 20.27 7.07
CA ASN A 232 6.31 19.18 8.02
C ASN A 232 5.39 18.07 7.48
N SER A 233 4.55 17.47 8.33
CA SER A 233 3.58 16.46 7.92
C SER A 233 2.50 17.04 7.01
N PHE A 234 2.10 16.29 5.97
CA PHE A 234 0.98 16.65 5.12
C PHE A 234 -0.36 16.57 5.87
N MET A 235 -1.10 17.68 5.94
CA MET A 235 -2.45 17.77 6.53
C MET A 235 -2.61 17.11 7.92
N PRO A 236 -1.87 17.55 8.96
CA PRO A 236 -1.90 16.94 10.30
C PRO A 236 -3.28 16.97 10.97
N ILE A 237 -4.17 17.85 10.52
CA ILE A 237 -5.56 17.92 10.99
C ILE A 237 -6.32 16.61 10.74
N MET A 238 -6.01 15.87 9.68
CA MET A 238 -6.61 14.56 9.39
C MET A 238 -6.33 13.57 10.52
N MET A 239 -5.11 13.60 11.07
CA MET A 239 -4.70 12.74 12.18
C MET A 239 -5.35 13.16 13.49
N LYS A 240 -5.50 14.48 13.74
CA LYS A 240 -6.24 14.98 14.90
C LYS A 240 -7.69 14.52 14.89
N LEU A 241 -8.37 14.68 13.75
CA LEU A 241 -9.75 14.22 13.58
C LEU A 241 -9.84 12.71 13.78
N ARG A 242 -8.96 11.93 13.13
CA ARG A 242 -8.87 10.48 13.32
C ARG A 242 -8.77 10.14 14.80
N ASN A 243 -7.86 10.74 15.56
CA ASN A 243 -7.65 10.40 16.96
C ASN A 243 -8.87 10.69 17.85
N ILE A 244 -9.76 11.60 17.44
CA ILE A 244 -11.01 11.90 18.16
C ILE A 244 -12.08 10.86 17.87
N ILE A 245 -12.23 10.44 16.60
CA ILE A 245 -13.39 9.63 16.17
C ILE A 245 -13.06 8.17 15.84
N VAL A 246 -11.78 7.76 15.84
CA VAL A 246 -11.36 6.39 15.48
C VAL A 246 -12.02 5.36 16.39
N GLY A 247 -12.52 4.28 15.79
CA GLY A 247 -13.29 3.24 16.49
C GLY A 247 -14.78 3.54 16.64
N SER A 248 -15.25 4.72 16.25
CA SER A 248 -16.69 4.99 16.11
C SER A 248 -17.21 4.53 14.73
N PRO A 249 -18.49 4.16 14.60
CA PRO A 249 -19.12 3.92 13.29
C PRO A 249 -19.04 5.12 12.36
N ALA A 250 -19.04 6.35 12.92
CA ALA A 250 -18.92 7.59 12.18
C ALA A 250 -17.59 7.70 11.44
N PHE A 251 -16.49 7.22 12.03
CA PHE A 251 -15.19 7.23 11.37
C PHE A 251 -15.18 6.36 10.11
N GLY A 252 -15.67 5.11 10.20
CA GLY A 252 -15.76 4.23 9.03
C GLY A 252 -16.61 4.84 7.90
N PHE A 253 -17.75 5.46 8.27
CA PHE A 253 -18.62 6.14 7.32
C PHE A 253 -17.94 7.36 6.67
N LEU A 254 -17.36 8.26 7.47
CA LEU A 254 -16.70 9.48 6.98
C LEU A 254 -15.46 9.18 6.14
N SER A 255 -14.69 8.17 6.52
CA SER A 255 -13.54 7.71 5.73
C SER A 255 -14.00 7.17 4.37
N TYR A 256 -14.97 6.25 4.34
CA TYR A 256 -15.54 5.77 3.07
C TYR A 256 -16.07 6.93 2.22
N ALA A 257 -16.78 7.87 2.86
CA ALA A 257 -17.32 9.05 2.22
C ALA A 257 -16.26 9.91 1.54
N MET A 258 -15.17 10.18 2.24
CA MET A 258 -14.03 10.93 1.73
C MET A 258 -13.36 10.20 0.56
N PHE A 259 -13.06 8.90 0.71
CA PHE A 259 -12.38 8.12 -0.31
C PHE A 259 -13.24 7.92 -1.57
N SER A 260 -14.55 7.72 -1.41
CA SER A 260 -15.48 7.66 -2.55
C SER A 260 -15.53 8.98 -3.30
N PHE A 261 -15.56 10.12 -2.59
CA PHE A 261 -15.57 11.44 -3.22
C PHE A 261 -14.26 11.74 -3.96
N LEU A 262 -13.13 11.56 -3.28
CA LEU A 262 -11.80 11.90 -3.80
C LEU A 262 -11.37 10.97 -4.93
N PHE A 263 -11.63 9.67 -4.81
CA PHE A 263 -11.03 8.67 -5.69
C PHE A 263 -12.06 7.85 -6.50
N ASP A 264 -13.35 8.17 -6.41
CA ASP A 264 -14.42 7.41 -7.10
C ASP A 264 -14.43 5.92 -6.72
N TRP A 265 -13.88 5.60 -5.55
CA TRP A 265 -13.85 4.25 -5.02
C TRP A 265 -15.23 3.85 -4.50
N ASN A 266 -15.55 2.58 -4.68
CA ASN A 266 -16.80 2.00 -4.22
C ASN A 266 -16.48 0.71 -3.45
N ASP A 267 -17.46 0.26 -2.68
CA ASP A 267 -17.41 -0.93 -1.83
C ASP A 267 -18.36 -2.01 -2.36
N HIS A 268 -18.58 -2.06 -3.68
CA HIS A 268 -19.48 -3.04 -4.28
C HIS A 268 -19.02 -4.47 -4.01
N LEU A 269 -17.70 -4.68 -3.93
CA LEU A 269 -17.05 -5.96 -3.72
C LEU A 269 -16.63 -6.21 -2.26
N TRP A 270 -16.92 -5.31 -1.31
CA TRP A 270 -16.43 -5.44 0.07
C TRP A 270 -17.51 -5.96 1.01
N ASP A 271 -17.08 -6.72 2.02
CA ASP A 271 -17.92 -7.08 3.15
C ASP A 271 -18.32 -5.80 3.90
N ARG A 272 -19.63 -5.58 4.01
CA ARG A 272 -20.20 -4.40 4.64
C ARG A 272 -19.86 -4.31 6.13
N GLU A 273 -19.72 -5.45 6.80
CA GLU A 273 -19.31 -5.49 8.20
C GLU A 273 -17.83 -5.13 8.37
N LEU A 274 -17.00 -5.39 7.35
CA LEU A 274 -15.57 -5.12 7.39
C LEU A 274 -15.19 -3.69 6.99
N ARG A 275 -16.02 -3.05 6.17
CA ARG A 275 -15.79 -1.70 5.64
C ARG A 275 -15.32 -0.67 6.68
N PRO A 276 -15.92 -0.55 7.89
CA PRO A 276 -15.43 0.42 8.88
C PRO A 276 -14.00 0.14 9.37
N TYR A 277 -13.58 -1.12 9.38
CA TYR A 277 -12.28 -1.54 9.90
C TYR A 277 -11.16 -1.38 8.88
N HIS A 278 -11.43 -1.51 7.57
CA HIS A 278 -10.45 -1.26 6.51
C HIS A 278 -9.80 0.13 6.63
N PHE A 279 -10.60 1.13 7.02
CA PHE A 279 -10.12 2.50 7.16
C PHE A 279 -9.42 2.78 8.50
N ILE A 280 -9.36 1.87 9.48
CA ILE A 280 -8.72 2.16 10.77
C ILE A 280 -7.22 2.40 10.61
N PHE A 281 -6.60 1.68 9.67
CA PHE A 281 -5.18 1.72 9.41
C PHE A 281 -4.76 2.80 8.41
N SER A 282 -5.64 3.79 8.19
CA SER A 282 -5.46 4.99 7.36
C SER A 282 -6.30 6.17 7.93
N PRO A 283 -5.95 7.44 7.71
CA PRO A 283 -4.65 7.92 7.27
C PRO A 283 -3.57 7.67 8.33
N VAL A 284 -2.31 7.72 7.88
CA VAL A 284 -1.12 7.89 8.72
C VAL A 284 -0.47 9.24 8.41
N TYR A 285 0.41 9.72 9.29
CA TYR A 285 1.27 10.86 8.96
C TYR A 285 2.19 10.53 7.80
N ILE A 286 2.31 11.44 6.84
CA ILE A 286 3.30 11.44 5.75
C ILE A 286 3.94 12.83 5.64
N SER A 287 5.09 12.96 5.00
CA SER A 287 5.67 14.28 4.70
C SER A 287 4.88 15.04 3.65
N ALA A 288 4.88 16.37 3.75
CA ALA A 288 4.41 17.24 2.67
C ALA A 288 5.26 17.06 1.40
N LYS A 289 6.57 16.84 1.55
CA LYS A 289 7.48 16.56 0.44
C LYS A 289 7.09 15.31 -0.36
N LEU A 290 6.69 14.21 0.30
CA LEU A 290 6.20 13.01 -0.40
C LEU A 290 4.97 13.32 -1.25
N MET A 291 4.01 14.07 -0.70
CA MET A 291 2.80 14.43 -1.45
C MET A 291 3.12 15.35 -2.63
N LYS A 292 4.03 16.31 -2.44
CA LYS A 292 4.55 17.17 -3.51
C LYS A 292 5.26 16.35 -4.59
N TRP A 293 6.05 15.35 -4.21
CA TRP A 293 6.70 14.41 -5.13
C TRP A 293 5.67 13.64 -5.95
N TRP A 294 4.64 13.05 -5.32
CA TRP A 294 3.59 12.34 -6.04
C TRP A 294 2.81 13.23 -7.01
N LEU A 295 2.60 14.50 -6.67
CA LEU A 295 1.83 15.43 -7.50
C LEU A 295 2.68 16.32 -8.40
N SER A 296 3.98 16.04 -8.48
CA SER A 296 4.94 16.78 -9.29
C SER A 296 4.62 16.67 -10.79
N LYS A 297 4.98 17.74 -11.52
CA LYS A 297 4.88 17.79 -12.98
C LYS A 297 6.16 17.36 -13.71
N HIS A 298 7.22 17.01 -12.98
CA HIS A 298 8.49 16.64 -13.59
C HIS A 298 8.43 15.23 -14.20
N HIS A 299 8.88 15.08 -15.44
CA HIS A 299 8.96 13.78 -16.09
C HIS A 299 9.98 12.88 -15.36
N GLY A 300 9.57 11.64 -15.06
CA GLY A 300 10.36 10.72 -14.25
C GLY A 300 10.47 11.12 -12.78
N GLN A 301 9.65 12.05 -12.30
CA GLN A 301 9.52 12.44 -10.90
C GLN A 301 8.09 12.93 -10.65
N GLY A 302 7.12 12.01 -10.56
CA GLY A 302 5.74 12.32 -10.20
C GLY A 302 4.69 11.40 -10.82
N PHE A 303 3.46 11.48 -10.30
CA PHE A 303 2.29 10.76 -10.76
C PHE A 303 1.44 11.67 -11.63
N GLN A 304 1.58 11.53 -12.95
CA GLN A 304 0.72 12.22 -13.90
C GLN A 304 0.04 11.22 -14.82
N MET A 305 -1.15 11.57 -15.31
CA MET A 305 -1.88 10.71 -16.23
C MET A 305 -1.02 10.40 -17.46
N GLY A 306 -0.79 9.11 -17.71
CA GLY A 306 -0.01 8.62 -18.86
C GLY A 306 1.51 8.73 -18.71
N GLU A 307 2.00 9.29 -17.61
CA GLU A 307 3.42 9.42 -17.31
C GLU A 307 3.82 8.43 -16.22
N SER A 308 5.08 7.98 -16.29
CA SER A 308 5.69 7.12 -15.29
C SER A 308 6.47 7.91 -14.24
N ILE A 309 6.62 7.30 -13.06
CA ILE A 309 7.55 7.78 -12.02
C ILE A 309 9.02 7.66 -12.43
N PHE A 310 9.33 6.97 -13.53
CA PHE A 310 10.66 6.86 -14.14
C PHE A 310 10.71 7.58 -15.49
N LYS A 311 11.90 7.83 -16.02
CA LYS A 311 12.08 8.32 -17.39
C LYS A 311 11.83 7.20 -18.39
N ARG A 312 10.93 7.42 -19.36
CA ARG A 312 10.46 6.37 -20.29
C ARG A 312 11.48 5.99 -21.34
N GLU A 313 12.45 6.86 -21.61
CA GLU A 313 13.49 6.68 -22.62
C GLU A 313 14.61 5.74 -22.16
N ARG A 314 14.56 5.28 -20.91
CA ARG A 314 15.56 4.41 -20.30
C ARG A 314 14.93 3.07 -19.91
N GLU A 315 15.73 2.04 -19.96
CA GLU A 315 15.42 0.77 -19.29
C GLU A 315 15.47 1.00 -17.77
N TRP A 316 14.48 0.46 -17.06
CA TRP A 316 14.37 0.61 -15.62
C TRP A 316 14.98 -0.55 -14.88
N PHE A 317 14.88 -1.75 -15.46
CA PHE A 317 15.24 -3.01 -14.84
C PHE A 317 16.37 -3.70 -15.58
N SER A 318 17.10 -4.56 -14.87
CA SER A 318 18.23 -5.31 -15.41
C SER A 318 17.96 -6.81 -15.37
N TYR A 319 18.85 -7.60 -15.98
CA TYR A 319 18.76 -9.07 -15.88
C TYR A 319 18.91 -9.58 -14.45
N LYS A 320 19.38 -8.77 -13.51
CA LYS A 320 19.42 -9.12 -12.09
C LYS A 320 18.07 -8.92 -11.40
N THR A 321 17.21 -8.04 -11.92
CA THR A 321 15.90 -7.76 -11.34
C THR A 321 15.08 -9.05 -11.19
N PRO A 322 14.46 -9.31 -10.03
CA PRO A 322 13.68 -10.53 -9.78
C PRO A 322 12.40 -10.59 -10.64
N PRO A 323 11.84 -11.80 -10.88
CA PRO A 323 10.58 -11.92 -11.59
C PRO A 323 9.43 -11.15 -10.95
N MET A 324 8.50 -10.65 -11.76
CA MET A 324 7.38 -9.83 -11.31
C MET A 324 6.02 -10.42 -11.68
N TYR A 325 5.03 -10.27 -10.80
CA TYR A 325 3.63 -10.56 -11.10
C TYR A 325 2.74 -9.37 -10.79
N LEU A 326 1.97 -8.91 -11.77
CA LEU A 326 1.13 -7.71 -11.65
C LEU A 326 -0.35 -8.08 -11.51
N VAL A 327 -1.03 -7.54 -10.51
CA VAL A 327 -2.48 -7.62 -10.37
C VAL A 327 -3.08 -6.25 -10.70
N ILE A 328 -3.83 -6.18 -11.80
CA ILE A 328 -4.33 -4.93 -12.38
C ILE A 328 -5.85 -4.91 -12.33
N GLY A 329 -6.42 -3.94 -11.62
CA GLY A 329 -7.86 -3.67 -11.66
C GLY A 329 -8.24 -2.85 -12.89
N GLU A 330 -9.12 -3.35 -13.77
CA GLU A 330 -9.50 -2.62 -14.99
C GLU A 330 -10.40 -1.41 -14.72
N LYS A 331 -10.99 -1.31 -13.52
CA LYS A 331 -11.72 -0.13 -13.06
C LYS A 331 -10.86 0.81 -12.21
N ASP A 332 -9.57 0.50 -12.01
CA ASP A 332 -8.67 1.41 -11.34
C ASP A 332 -8.44 2.65 -12.20
N LYS A 333 -8.81 3.82 -11.67
CA LYS A 333 -8.60 5.11 -12.33
C LYS A 333 -7.40 5.85 -11.75
N LEU A 334 -6.86 5.42 -10.61
CA LEU A 334 -5.74 6.08 -9.96
C LEU A 334 -4.41 5.72 -10.64
N VAL A 335 -4.23 4.45 -10.99
CA VAL A 335 -3.02 3.94 -11.66
C VAL A 335 -3.36 3.38 -13.04
N ASP A 336 -2.39 3.36 -13.96
CA ASP A 336 -2.54 2.73 -15.27
C ASP A 336 -1.64 1.50 -15.40
N GLY A 337 -2.15 0.36 -14.93
CA GLY A 337 -1.45 -0.91 -15.06
C GLY A 337 -1.28 -1.39 -16.51
N ASN A 338 -2.15 -0.96 -17.44
CA ASN A 338 -2.04 -1.36 -18.84
C ASN A 338 -0.83 -0.70 -19.52
N LEU A 339 -0.57 0.57 -19.21
CA LEU A 339 0.64 1.25 -19.67
C LEU A 339 1.90 0.60 -19.09
N LEU A 340 1.87 0.15 -17.84
CA LEU A 340 2.97 -0.60 -17.25
C LEU A 340 3.25 -1.91 -18.01
N VAL A 341 2.22 -2.74 -18.25
CA VAL A 341 2.39 -3.98 -19.03
C VAL A 341 3.00 -3.67 -20.40
N ARG A 342 2.44 -2.69 -21.11
CA ARG A 342 2.93 -2.30 -22.44
C ARG A 342 4.39 -1.84 -22.40
N HIS A 343 4.78 -1.08 -21.37
CA HIS A 343 6.17 -0.66 -21.18
C HIS A 343 7.07 -1.87 -20.93
N LEU A 344 6.69 -2.80 -20.03
CA LEU A 344 7.48 -4.01 -19.76
C LEU A 344 7.68 -4.88 -21.01
N GLU A 345 6.66 -5.00 -21.86
CA GLU A 345 6.73 -5.79 -23.11
C GLU A 345 7.66 -5.15 -24.15
N LEU A 346 7.50 -3.84 -24.36
CA LEU A 346 8.13 -3.13 -25.46
C LEU A 346 9.50 -2.55 -25.11
N ASN A 347 9.68 -2.10 -23.87
CA ASN A 347 10.78 -1.25 -23.43
C ASN A 347 11.72 -1.89 -22.39
N GLU A 348 11.38 -3.06 -21.81
CA GLU A 348 12.22 -3.74 -20.82
C GLU A 348 12.69 -5.13 -21.30
N PRO A 349 13.72 -5.22 -22.18
CA PRO A 349 14.23 -6.50 -22.68
C PRO A 349 14.61 -7.48 -21.58
N ALA A 350 15.15 -6.98 -20.45
CA ALA A 350 15.57 -7.78 -19.32
C ALA A 350 14.42 -8.48 -18.57
N MET A 351 13.19 -7.97 -18.70
CA MET A 351 12.00 -8.52 -18.06
C MET A 351 11.21 -9.47 -18.96
N ARG A 352 11.52 -9.55 -20.26
CA ARG A 352 10.80 -10.43 -21.20
C ARG A 352 10.84 -11.89 -20.72
N GLY A 353 9.66 -12.49 -20.57
CA GLY A 353 9.51 -13.86 -20.04
C GLY A 353 9.71 -14.01 -18.53
N ARG A 354 9.96 -12.90 -17.81
CA ARG A 354 10.18 -12.86 -16.36
C ARG A 354 9.16 -12.01 -15.62
N PHE A 355 8.14 -11.52 -16.31
CA PHE A 355 6.95 -10.96 -15.68
C PHE A 355 5.68 -11.64 -16.18
N GLY A 356 4.68 -11.69 -15.30
CA GLY A 356 3.30 -12.08 -15.62
C GLY A 356 2.32 -11.04 -15.10
N TYR A 357 1.09 -11.10 -15.57
CA TYR A 357 0.04 -10.21 -15.06
C TYR A 357 -1.34 -10.87 -15.12
N GLN A 358 -2.23 -10.40 -14.25
CA GLN A 358 -3.66 -10.69 -14.27
C GLN A 358 -4.44 -9.38 -14.28
N LYS A 359 -5.38 -9.27 -15.23
CA LYS A 359 -6.34 -8.17 -15.29
C LYS A 359 -7.66 -8.63 -14.68
N VAL A 360 -8.15 -7.87 -13.71
CA VAL A 360 -9.41 -8.15 -13.01
C VAL A 360 -10.43 -7.09 -13.39
N LYS A 361 -11.40 -7.48 -14.23
CA LYS A 361 -12.35 -6.59 -14.91
C LYS A 361 -13.15 -5.67 -13.98
N HIS A 362 -13.43 -6.13 -12.77
CA HIS A 362 -14.32 -5.44 -11.84
C HIS A 362 -13.58 -4.73 -10.71
N TYR A 363 -12.27 -4.92 -10.57
CA TYR A 363 -11.49 -4.35 -9.48
C TYR A 363 -11.12 -2.89 -9.73
N SER A 364 -11.29 -2.10 -8.69
CA SER A 364 -10.76 -0.76 -8.47
C SER A 364 -9.51 -0.82 -7.57
N HIS A 365 -8.97 0.35 -7.22
CA HIS A 365 -7.65 0.48 -6.59
C HIS A 365 -7.46 -0.27 -5.27
N LEU A 366 -8.51 -0.41 -4.46
CA LEU A 366 -8.46 -1.06 -3.15
C LEU A 366 -9.02 -2.48 -3.16
N ASP A 367 -9.67 -2.89 -4.25
CA ASP A 367 -10.27 -4.23 -4.34
C ASP A 367 -9.19 -5.32 -4.30
N VAL A 368 -7.98 -5.02 -4.77
CA VAL A 368 -6.79 -5.89 -4.65
C VAL A 368 -6.32 -6.14 -3.19
N LEU A 369 -6.97 -5.52 -2.20
CA LEU A 369 -6.74 -5.77 -0.77
C LEU A 369 -8.02 -6.23 -0.05
N TRP A 370 -9.17 -5.65 -0.40
CA TRP A 370 -10.38 -5.67 0.43
C TRP A 370 -11.61 -6.27 -0.25
N SER A 371 -11.48 -6.77 -1.49
CA SER A 371 -12.59 -7.48 -2.10
C SER A 371 -12.86 -8.81 -1.38
N ASP A 372 -14.14 -9.17 -1.32
CA ASP A 372 -14.62 -10.41 -0.69
C ASP A 372 -14.24 -11.67 -1.44
N ASP A 373 -13.88 -11.51 -2.71
CA ASP A 373 -13.49 -12.55 -3.67
C ASP A 373 -11.97 -12.55 -3.95
N LEU A 374 -11.17 -11.79 -3.18
CA LEU A 374 -9.74 -11.62 -3.41
C LEU A 374 -9.01 -12.97 -3.51
N ILE A 375 -9.26 -13.86 -2.54
CA ILE A 375 -8.58 -15.16 -2.49
C ILE A 375 -8.97 -16.01 -3.71
N GLU A 376 -10.25 -16.02 -4.06
CA GLU A 376 -10.81 -16.79 -5.17
C GLU A 376 -10.35 -16.29 -6.54
N VAL A 377 -10.20 -14.97 -6.70
CA VAL A 377 -9.89 -14.36 -8.00
C VAL A 377 -8.39 -14.23 -8.23
N VAL A 378 -7.62 -13.80 -7.22
CA VAL A 378 -6.18 -13.52 -7.38
C VAL A 378 -5.28 -14.41 -6.53
N GLY A 379 -5.80 -15.02 -5.46
CA GLY A 379 -5.01 -15.77 -4.49
C GLY A 379 -4.28 -16.96 -5.09
N GLU A 380 -4.95 -17.79 -5.90
CA GLU A 380 -4.34 -18.96 -6.53
C GLU A 380 -3.19 -18.57 -7.46
N ASN A 381 -3.38 -17.54 -8.29
CA ASN A 381 -2.34 -17.09 -9.22
C ASN A 381 -1.12 -16.51 -8.49
N ILE A 382 -1.34 -15.79 -7.39
CA ILE A 382 -0.27 -15.32 -6.50
C ILE A 382 0.52 -16.50 -5.94
N LEU A 383 -0.16 -17.53 -5.42
CA LEU A 383 0.49 -18.72 -4.87
C LEU A 383 1.25 -19.50 -5.94
N ASN A 384 0.68 -19.67 -7.13
CA ASN A 384 1.31 -20.34 -8.26
C ASN A 384 2.58 -19.60 -8.70
N PHE A 385 2.54 -18.27 -8.79
CA PHE A 385 3.71 -17.46 -9.08
C PHE A 385 4.79 -17.57 -7.99
N LEU A 386 4.40 -17.57 -6.72
CA LEU A 386 5.35 -17.78 -5.61
C LEU A 386 5.96 -19.18 -5.60
N ALA A 387 5.27 -20.19 -6.13
CA ALA A 387 5.74 -21.57 -6.19
C ALA A 387 6.64 -21.90 -7.40
N THR A 388 6.76 -21.02 -8.40
CA THR A 388 7.67 -21.28 -9.55
C THR A 388 9.13 -21.41 -9.09
N MET A 389 9.92 -22.28 -9.73
CA MET A 389 11.35 -22.40 -9.43
C MET A 389 12.19 -21.36 -10.15
#